data_AF-A0A379WU70-F1
#
_entry.id   AF-A0A379WU70-F1
#
_cell.length_a   1.000
_cell.length_b   1.000
_cell.length_c   1.000
_cell.angle_alpha   90.00
_cell.angle_beta   90.00
_cell.angle_gamma   90.00
#
_symmetry.space_group_name_H-M   'P 1'
#
loop_
_entity.id
_entity.type
_entity.pdbx_description
1 polymer ?
#
loop_
_entity_poly.entity_id
_entity_poly.type
_entity_poly.pdbx_seq_one_letter_code
_entity_poly.pdbx_strand_id
1 'polypeptide(L)'
;MLGIFLPLITTNCAVLGVALLNINLGHHFLQSALYGFSAAVGFSLVMVLFAAIRERLAVADVPAPFRGNAIALITAGLMSLAFMGFSGLVKL
;
A
#
# COMPACT_ATOMS: atom_id res chain seq x y z
N MET A 1 -15.75 -11.63 13.59
CA MET A 1 -14.37 -11.13 13.43
C MET A 1 -14.21 -10.10 12.30
N LEU A 2 -14.97 -10.17 11.19
CA LEU A 2 -14.94 -9.16 10.10
C LEU A 2 -15.48 -7.76 10.48
N GLY A 3 -16.29 -7.63 11.53
CA GLY A 3 -16.98 -6.38 11.87
C GLY A 3 -16.05 -5.19 12.18
N ILE A 4 -14.86 -5.42 12.72
CA ILE A 4 -13.87 -4.35 13.02
C ILE A 4 -13.04 -3.98 11.78
N PHE A 5 -12.80 -4.94 10.88
CA PHE A 5 -12.01 -4.70 9.69
C PHE A 5 -12.80 -4.01 8.59
N LEU A 6 -14.13 -4.16 8.55
CA LEU A 6 -14.96 -3.56 7.51
C LEU A 6 -14.86 -2.02 7.46
N PRO A 7 -14.97 -1.26 8.59
CA PRO A 7 -14.72 0.18 8.60
C PRO A 7 -13.29 0.57 8.22
N LEU A 8 -12.31 -0.26 8.61
CA LEU A 8 -10.90 -0.02 8.34
C LEU A 8 -10.55 -0.23 6.85
N ILE A 9 -11.26 -1.14 6.17
CA ILE A 9 -11.14 -1.37 4.73
C ILE A 9 -11.82 -0.22 3.97
N THR A 10 -13.04 0.18 4.36
CA THR A 10 -13.78 1.25 3.66
C THR A 10 -13.14 2.62 3.80
N THR A 11 -12.38 2.87 4.86
CA THR A 11 -11.63 4.12 5.08
C THR A 11 -10.19 4.06 4.60
N ASN A 12 -9.80 2.99 3.90
CA ASN A 12 -8.45 2.84 3.38
C ASN A 12 -8.16 3.86 2.25
N CYS A 13 -7.05 4.58 2.38
CA CYS A 13 -6.65 5.62 1.43
C CYS A 13 -6.35 5.08 0.02
N ALA A 14 -5.85 3.84 -0.11
CA ALA A 14 -5.60 3.23 -1.41
C ALA A 14 -6.92 2.90 -2.12
N VAL A 15 -7.92 2.37 -1.39
CA VAL A 15 -9.24 2.03 -1.95
C VAL A 15 -9.96 3.30 -2.42
N LEU A 16 -9.95 4.36 -1.61
CA LEU A 16 -10.51 5.66 -1.98
C LEU A 16 -9.79 6.26 -3.19
N GLY A 17 -8.45 6.17 -3.23
CA GLY A 17 -7.64 6.67 -4.34
C GLY A 17 -8.00 6.01 -5.68
N VAL A 18 -8.12 4.68 -5.71
CA VAL A 18 -8.50 3.93 -6.92
C VAL A 18 -9.89 4.35 -7.42
N ALA A 19 -10.85 4.54 -6.50
CA ALA A 19 -12.19 5.00 -6.86
C ALA A 19 -12.15 6.41 -7.48
N LEU A 20 -11.40 7.33 -6.88
CA LEU A 20 -11.24 8.69 -7.40
C LEU A 20 -10.52 8.72 -8.76
N LEU A 21 -9.48 7.91 -8.96
CA LEU A 21 -8.76 7.84 -10.24
C LEU A 21 -9.64 7.28 -11.36
N ASN A 22 -10.43 6.24 -11.10
CA ASN A 22 -11.36 5.68 -12.10
C ASN A 22 -12.36 6.73 -12.59
N ILE A 23 -12.86 7.61 -11.69
CA ILE A 23 -13.77 8.70 -12.05
C ILE A 23 -13.04 9.78 -12.86
N ASN A 24 -11.86 10.21 -12.40
CA ASN A 24 -11.09 11.27 -13.07
C ASN A 24 -10.60 10.87 -14.47
N LEU A 25 -10.28 9.59 -14.68
CA LEU A 25 -9.82 9.06 -15.97
C LEU A 25 -10.98 8.66 -16.90
N GLY A 26 -12.23 8.73 -16.44
CA GLY A 26 -13.41 8.42 -17.26
C GLY A 26 -13.51 6.94 -17.68
N HIS A 27 -13.01 6.01 -16.87
CA HIS A 27 -12.98 4.59 -17.21
C HIS A 27 -14.39 3.99 -17.37
N HIS A 28 -14.60 3.20 -18.42
CA HIS A 28 -15.81 2.38 -18.56
C HIS A 28 -15.84 1.24 -17.51
N PHE A 29 -16.98 0.56 -17.35
CA PHE A 29 -17.16 -0.49 -16.33
C PHE A 29 -16.06 -1.56 -16.36
N LEU A 30 -15.76 -2.11 -17.54
CA LEU A 30 -14.75 -3.16 -17.71
C LEU A 30 -13.34 -2.66 -17.40
N GLN A 31 -13.02 -1.43 -17.84
CA GLN A 31 -11.72 -0.81 -17.59
C GLN A 31 -11.54 -0.47 -16.10
N SER A 32 -12.59 0.00 -15.44
CA SER A 32 -12.62 0.25 -13.99
C SER A 32 -12.42 -1.02 -13.17
N ALA A 33 -13.05 -2.14 -13.59
CA ALA A 33 -12.90 -3.44 -12.94
C ALA A 33 -11.48 -3.98 -13.06
N LEU A 34 -10.89 -3.94 -14.26
CA LEU A 34 -9.51 -4.36 -14.49
C LEU A 34 -8.51 -3.45 -13.76
N TYR A 35 -8.74 -2.13 -13.78
CA TYR A 35 -7.91 -1.16 -13.07
C TYR A 35 -7.95 -1.42 -11.56
N GLY A 36 -9.13 -1.57 -10.97
CA GLY A 36 -9.28 -1.89 -9.55
C GLY A 36 -8.66 -3.23 -9.16
N PHE A 37 -8.80 -4.26 -9.99
CA PHE A 37 -8.16 -5.56 -9.75
C PHE A 37 -6.64 -5.46 -9.78
N SER A 38 -6.07 -4.79 -10.79
CA SER A 38 -4.62 -4.58 -10.89
C SER A 38 -4.06 -3.77 -9.70
N ALA A 39 -4.79 -2.75 -9.25
CA ALA A 39 -4.43 -1.96 -8.07
C ALA A 39 -4.48 -2.80 -6.78
N ALA A 40 -5.48 -3.68 -6.63
CA ALA A 40 -5.58 -4.59 -5.49
C ALA A 40 -4.41 -5.60 -5.45
N VAL A 41 -4.02 -6.14 -6.60
CA VAL A 41 -2.84 -7.01 -6.73
C VAL A 41 -1.57 -6.25 -6.31
N GLY A 42 -1.36 -5.03 -6.81
CA GLY A 42 -0.22 -4.20 -6.43
C GLY A 42 -0.21 -3.88 -4.92
N PHE A 43 -1.35 -3.50 -4.35
CA PHE A 43 -1.48 -3.22 -2.92
C PHE A 43 -1.19 -4.47 -2.07
N SER A 44 -1.63 -5.65 -2.51
CA SER A 44 -1.35 -6.91 -1.81
C SER A 44 0.15 -7.21 -1.77
N LEU A 45 0.88 -6.98 -2.87
CA LEU A 45 2.32 -7.14 -2.94
C LEU A 45 3.03 -6.23 -1.94
N VAL A 46 2.65 -4.94 -1.91
CA VAL A 46 3.22 -3.95 -0.98
C VAL A 46 2.97 -4.35 0.47
N MET A 47 1.76 -4.82 0.79
CA MET A 47 1.41 -5.25 2.15
C MET A 47 2.20 -6.49 2.58
N VAL A 48 2.42 -7.47 1.70
CA VAL A 48 3.23 -8.65 2.00
C VAL A 48 4.69 -8.27 2.24
N LEU A 49 5.26 -7.40 1.40
CA LEU A 49 6.63 -6.91 1.58
C LEU A 49 6.78 -6.14 2.90
N PHE A 50 5.83 -5.27 3.22
CA PHE A 50 5.83 -4.53 4.47
C PHE A 50 5.70 -5.45 5.69
N ALA A 51 4.85 -6.49 5.62
CA ALA A 51 4.73 -7.50 6.66
C ALA A 51 6.05 -8.27 6.86
N ALA A 52 6.72 -8.67 5.78
CA ALA A 52 8.02 -9.35 5.86
C ALA A 52 9.10 -8.46 6.53
N ILE A 53 9.13 -7.16 6.21
CA ILE A 53 10.02 -6.20 6.88
C ILE A 53 9.70 -6.11 8.36
N ARG A 54 8.42 -6.04 8.74
CA ARG A 54 7.98 -5.98 10.14
C ARG A 54 8.38 -7.21 10.94
N GLU A 55 8.28 -8.40 10.36
CA GLU A 55 8.71 -9.65 11.00
C GLU A 55 10.23 -9.63 11.28
N ARG A 56 11.03 -9.16 10.32
CA ARG A 56 12.48 -8.98 10.52
C ARG A 56 12.82 -7.94 11.58
N LEU A 57 12.08 -6.83 11.63
CA LEU A 57 12.26 -5.79 12.64
C LEU A 57 11.90 -6.27 14.05
N ALA A 58 11.00 -7.25 14.20
CA ALA A 58 10.61 -7.77 15.51
C ALA A 58 11.75 -8.50 16.24
N VAL A 59 12.72 -9.03 15.50
CA VAL A 59 13.91 -9.71 16.02
C VAL A 59 15.18 -8.86 15.91
N ALA A 60 15.08 -7.62 15.43
CA ALA A 60 16.22 -6.72 15.26
C ALA A 60 16.43 -5.82 16.49
N ASP A 61 17.68 -5.43 16.72
CA ASP A 61 18.03 -4.51 17.80
C ASP A 61 17.67 -3.06 17.43
N VAL A 62 16.41 -2.70 17.65
CA VAL A 62 15.90 -1.33 17.46
C VAL A 62 16.04 -0.53 18.76
N PRO A 63 16.69 0.65 18.75
CA PRO A 63 16.78 1.52 19.92
C PRO A 63 15.40 1.88 20.48
N ALA A 64 15.27 1.93 21.81
CA ALA A 64 14.01 2.19 22.51
C ALA A 64 13.13 3.32 21.91
N PRO A 65 13.66 4.51 21.54
CA PRO A 65 12.81 5.59 21.00
C PRO A 65 12.23 5.31 19.60
N PHE A 66 12.81 4.37 18.85
CA PHE A 66 12.37 4.04 17.49
C PHE A 66 11.46 2.81 17.40
N ARG A 67 11.21 2.12 18.52
CA ARG A 67 10.39 0.90 18.53
C ARG A 67 8.93 1.20 18.15
N GLY A 68 8.26 0.19 17.59
CA GLY A 68 6.84 0.28 17.23
C GLY A 68 6.58 1.06 15.94
N ASN A 69 5.84 2.16 16.03
CA ASN A 69 5.36 2.90 14.86
C ASN A 69 6.44 3.79 14.23
N ALA A 70 7.43 4.26 15.00
CA ALA A 70 8.48 5.12 14.48
C ALA A 70 9.30 4.41 13.39
N ILE A 71 9.83 3.22 13.69
CA ILE A 71 10.57 2.43 12.67
C ILE A 71 9.67 1.94 11.53
N ALA A 72 8.37 1.79 11.78
CA ALA A 72 7.40 1.49 10.72
C ALA A 72 7.35 2.57 9.65
N LEU A 73 7.30 3.83 10.07
CA LEU A 73 7.21 4.97 9.17
C LEU A 73 8.52 5.17 8.41
N ILE A 74 9.66 4.96 9.08
CA ILE A 74 10.98 4.98 8.42
C ILE A 74 11.05 3.90 7.34
N THR A 75 10.67 2.67 7.67
CA THR A 75 10.71 1.56 6.69
C THR A 75 9.68 1.72 5.58
N ALA A 76 8.49 2.27 5.87
CA ALA A 76 7.52 2.64 4.85
C ALA A 76 8.06 3.73 3.90
N GLY A 77 8.80 4.72 4.43
CA GLY A 77 9.48 5.74 3.64
C GLY A 77 10.57 5.17 2.73
N LEU A 78 11.43 4.29 3.25
CA LEU A 78 12.45 3.60 2.46
C LEU A 78 11.83 2.72 1.37
N MET A 79 10.72 2.04 1.68
CA MET A 79 9.96 1.26 0.71
C MET A 79 9.39 2.16 -0.40
N SER A 80 8.85 3.34 -0.06
CA SER A 80 8.39 4.33 -1.04
C SER A 80 9.51 4.77 -1.99
N LEU A 81 10.71 5.03 -1.48
CA LEU A 81 11.89 5.36 -2.30
C LEU A 81 12.26 4.22 -3.26
N ALA A 82 12.20 2.97 -2.79
CA ALA A 82 12.43 1.80 -3.64
C ALA A 82 11.39 1.71 -4.77
N PHE A 83 10.11 1.94 -4.48
CA PHE A 83 9.05 1.95 -5.49
C PHE A 83 9.13 3.15 -6.44
N MET A 84 9.65 4.30 -5.99
CA MET A 84 9.91 5.45 -6.86
C MET A 84 10.94 5.13 -7.94
N GLY A 85 11.79 4.11 -7.76
CA GLY A 85 12.67 3.59 -8.81
C GLY A 85 11.93 2.99 -10.02
N PHE A 86 10.65 2.63 -9.88
CA PHE A 86 9.80 2.24 -11.00
C PHE A 86 9.16 3.44 -11.73
N SER A 87 9.32 4.65 -11.20
CA SER A 87 8.85 5.87 -11.87
C SER A 87 9.59 6.04 -13.20
N GLY A 88 8.84 6.08 -14.31
CA GLY A 88 9.38 6.18 -15.67
C GLY A 88 9.59 4.83 -16.38
N LEU A 89 9.24 3.69 -15.76
CA LEU A 89 9.35 2.37 -16.40
C LEU A 89 8.35 2.19 -17.56
N VAL A 90 7.23 2.92 -17.54
CA VAL A 90 6.24 2.97 -18.61
C VAL A 90 6.05 4.44 -19.01
N LYS A 91 6.27 4.76 -20.28
CA LYS A 91 5.85 6.04 -20.83
C LYS A 91 4.33 5.97 -21.04
N LEU A 92 3.60 6.79 -20.31
CA LEU A 92 2.21 7.12 -20.61
C LEU A 92 2.13 7.81 -21.97
#